data_AF-A0A970R4S1-F1
#
_entry.id   AF-A0A970R4S1-F1
#
_cell.length_a   1.000
_cell.length_b   1.000
_cell.length_c   1.000
_cell.angle_alpha   90.00
_cell.angle_beta   90.00
_cell.angle_gamma   90.00
#
_symmetry.space_group_name_H-M   'P 1'
#
loop_
_entity.id
_entity.type
_entity.pdbx_description
1 polymer ?
#
loop_
_entity_poly.entity_id
_entity_poly.type
_entity_poly.pdbx_seq_one_letter_code
_entity_poly.pdbx_strand_id
1 'polypeptide(L)'
;MKRYFLLLLILCALCFQSLTLVSQNLAQNEAISLAKSFLQSKLIQTGNPRTLAGIAQCDLKSSGEKNLYYIINFDEGGFVILSADKRFYPVLAYAYDGNFELDNIPENCNTWLAAWESEILYTLENENVLLTDQSKAWENLTTEGQAVKGAKGVAPLTTCRWSQTEPHNQMCPADPDSYDGHTPVGCVALAMAQLMYYYRFPASGAGTVLYTPPYKLGIYGPQYVNFAEAFYNCPATTDLCRETNDAIARLCYHTGVSVETGYMPESSGASINKVSDALSEH
;
A
#
# COMPACT_ATOMS: atom_id res chain seq x y z
N MET A 1 -8.27 -2.80 67.27
CA MET A 1 -8.51 -1.91 66.11
C MET A 1 -7.25 -1.56 65.33
N LYS A 2 -6.16 -1.07 65.95
CA LYS A 2 -4.92 -0.66 65.22
C LYS A 2 -4.24 -1.77 64.38
N ARG A 3 -4.27 -3.04 64.82
CA ARG A 3 -3.69 -4.17 64.07
C ARG A 3 -4.47 -4.56 62.80
N TYR A 4 -5.80 -4.47 62.84
CA TYR A 4 -6.65 -4.75 61.68
C TYR A 4 -6.59 -3.62 60.64
N PHE A 5 -6.41 -2.37 61.09
CA PHE A 5 -6.22 -1.23 60.21
C PHE A 5 -4.90 -1.29 59.42
N LEU A 6 -3.82 -1.75 60.07
CA LEU A 6 -2.53 -1.94 59.41
C LEU A 6 -2.56 -3.10 58.39
N LEU A 7 -3.25 -4.19 58.71
CA LEU A 7 -3.48 -5.31 57.78
C LEU A 7 -4.31 -4.89 56.55
N LEU A 8 -5.32 -4.02 56.73
CA LEU A 8 -6.11 -3.49 55.62
C LEU A 8 -5.30 -2.57 54.70
N LEU A 9 -4.41 -1.75 55.26
CA LEU A 9 -3.51 -0.88 54.48
C LEU A 9 -2.47 -1.67 53.68
N ILE A 10 -1.94 -2.77 54.24
CA ILE A 10 -1.00 -3.65 53.55
C ILE A 10 -1.70 -4.46 52.45
N LEU A 11 -2.93 -4.93 52.68
CA LEU A 11 -3.72 -5.61 51.64
C LEU A 11 -4.06 -4.66 50.48
N CYS A 12 -4.40 -3.40 50.78
CA CYS A 12 -4.68 -2.39 49.77
C CYS A 12 -3.43 -2.03 48.96
N ALA A 13 -2.26 -1.91 49.61
CA ALA A 13 -0.98 -1.64 48.94
C ALA A 13 -0.52 -2.83 48.06
N LEU A 14 -0.79 -4.07 48.45
CA LEU A 14 -0.50 -5.27 47.66
C LEU A 14 -1.47 -5.43 46.47
N CYS A 15 -2.74 -5.03 46.61
CA CYS A 15 -3.69 -4.98 45.48
C CYS A 15 -3.33 -3.91 44.44
N PHE A 16 -2.64 -2.83 44.82
CA PHE A 16 -2.16 -1.81 43.88
C PHE A 16 -0.90 -2.21 43.09
N GLN A 17 -0.19 -3.28 43.50
CA GLN A 17 1.00 -3.77 42.79
C GLN A 17 0.69 -4.91 41.81
N SER A 18 -0.51 -5.48 41.86
CA SER A 18 -0.95 -6.54 40.96
C SER A 18 -1.89 -5.98 39.90
N LEU A 19 -1.44 -6.02 38.63
CA LEU A 19 -2.17 -5.75 37.39
C LEU A 19 -2.19 -4.29 36.93
N THR A 20 -1.04 -3.80 36.48
CA THR A 20 -1.07 -2.98 35.25
C THR A 20 -1.47 -3.91 34.11
N LEU A 21 -2.78 -4.17 33.96
CA LEU A 21 -3.33 -4.69 32.72
C LEU A 21 -3.11 -3.60 31.67
N VAL A 22 -1.98 -3.66 30.99
CA VAL A 22 -1.80 -2.87 29.76
C VAL A 22 -2.85 -3.42 28.81
N SER A 23 -3.88 -2.61 28.53
CA SER A 23 -4.88 -2.94 27.53
C SER A 23 -4.15 -3.24 26.23
N GLN A 24 -4.39 -4.44 25.69
CA GLN A 24 -3.87 -4.80 24.37
C GLN A 24 -4.57 -3.95 23.30
N ASN A 25 -5.85 -3.64 23.49
CA ASN A 25 -6.58 -2.67 22.66
C ASN A 25 -6.08 -1.25 22.91
N LEU A 26 -5.79 -0.56 21.81
CA LEU A 26 -5.34 0.82 21.77
C LEU A 26 -6.54 1.77 21.75
N ALA A 27 -6.55 2.77 22.64
CA ALA A 27 -7.57 3.81 22.63
C ALA A 27 -7.34 4.79 21.47
N GLN A 28 -8.42 5.35 20.89
CA GLN A 28 -8.33 6.25 19.73
C GLN A 28 -7.40 7.45 19.95
N ASN A 29 -7.46 8.11 21.11
CA ASN A 29 -6.57 9.24 21.42
C ASN A 29 -5.10 8.82 21.52
N GLU A 30 -4.84 7.61 22.01
CA GLU A 30 -3.49 7.04 22.05
C GLU A 30 -3.00 6.73 20.63
N ALA A 31 -3.86 6.16 19.78
CA ALA A 31 -3.57 5.90 18.37
C ALA A 31 -3.21 7.18 17.60
N ILE A 32 -4.01 8.23 17.75
CA ILE A 32 -3.77 9.54 17.12
C ILE A 32 -2.41 10.11 17.56
N SER A 33 -2.12 10.09 18.86
CA SER A 33 -0.85 10.61 19.40
C SER A 33 0.35 9.84 18.83
N LEU A 34 0.29 8.51 18.86
CA LEU A 34 1.35 7.63 18.34
C LEU A 34 1.57 7.80 16.83
N ALA A 35 0.48 7.85 16.06
CA ALA A 35 0.53 8.08 14.61
C ALA A 35 1.18 9.43 14.27
N LYS A 36 0.81 10.49 15.01
CA LYS A 36 1.39 11.82 14.85
C LYS A 36 2.87 11.83 15.16
N SER A 37 3.29 11.29 16.32
CA SER A 37 4.71 11.23 16.70
C SER A 37 5.52 10.41 15.69
N PHE A 38 4.98 9.30 15.23
CA PHE A 38 5.62 8.47 14.20
C PHE A 38 5.82 9.25 12.90
N LEU A 39 4.77 9.78 12.29
CA LEU A 39 4.87 10.44 10.98
C LEU A 39 5.69 11.72 11.06
N GLN A 40 5.57 12.48 12.16
CA GLN A 40 6.41 13.66 12.41
C GLN A 40 7.89 13.29 12.49
N SER A 41 8.25 12.19 13.16
CA SER A 41 9.64 11.71 13.21
C SER A 41 10.18 11.35 11.82
N LYS A 42 9.33 10.78 10.95
CA LYS A 42 9.70 10.41 9.58
C LYS A 42 9.90 11.64 8.69
N LEU A 43 9.04 12.65 8.81
CA LEU A 43 9.22 13.94 8.12
C LEU A 43 10.55 14.60 8.50
N ILE A 44 10.89 14.61 9.80
CA ILE A 44 12.18 15.16 10.27
C ILE A 44 13.36 14.37 9.69
N GLN A 45 13.28 13.03 9.65
CA GLN A 45 14.34 12.18 9.10
C GLN A 45 14.58 12.41 7.60
N THR A 46 13.55 12.79 6.84
CA THR A 46 13.67 13.11 5.41
C THR A 46 14.01 14.58 5.14
N GLY A 47 14.15 15.40 6.19
CA GLY A 47 14.39 16.84 6.06
C GLY A 47 13.15 17.63 5.61
N ASN A 48 11.96 17.04 5.67
CA ASN A 48 10.71 17.72 5.36
C ASN A 48 10.31 18.64 6.54
N PRO A 49 10.18 19.97 6.34
CA PRO A 49 9.90 20.92 7.42
C PRO A 49 8.44 20.91 7.89
N ARG A 50 7.56 20.10 7.28
CA ARG A 50 6.13 20.08 7.61
C ARG A 50 5.89 19.63 9.05
N THR A 51 5.03 20.36 9.74
CA THR A 51 4.55 20.02 11.08
C THR A 51 3.11 19.52 10.97
N LEU A 52 2.83 18.37 11.59
CA LEU A 52 1.49 17.83 11.69
C LEU A 52 0.81 18.44 12.91
N ALA A 53 -0.18 19.30 12.72
CA ALA A 53 -0.91 19.95 13.81
C ALA A 53 -2.28 19.30 14.01
N GLY A 54 -3.02 19.07 12.93
CA GLY A 54 -4.41 18.61 12.95
C GLY A 54 -4.64 17.18 12.44
N ILE A 55 -5.87 16.69 12.65
CA ILE A 55 -6.34 15.37 12.22
C ILE A 55 -7.56 15.61 11.34
N ALA A 56 -7.43 15.26 10.06
CA ALA A 56 -8.52 15.36 9.09
C ALA A 56 -9.58 14.29 9.36
N GLN A 57 -9.14 13.06 9.62
CA GLN A 57 -10.01 11.91 9.85
C GLN A 57 -9.30 10.84 10.68
N CYS A 58 -10.06 10.12 11.49
CA CYS A 58 -9.58 8.98 12.25
C CYS A 58 -10.66 7.89 12.24
N ASP A 59 -10.50 6.89 11.38
CA ASP A 59 -11.42 5.76 11.27
C ASP A 59 -10.88 4.55 12.01
N LEU A 60 -11.78 3.79 12.63
CA LEU A 60 -11.48 2.51 13.25
C LEU A 60 -12.07 1.39 12.40
N LYS A 61 -11.21 0.50 11.91
CA LYS A 61 -11.63 -0.76 11.28
C LYS A 61 -11.81 -1.82 12.35
N SER A 62 -13.00 -2.39 12.41
CA SER A 62 -13.34 -3.50 13.31
C SER A 62 -14.03 -4.64 12.57
N SER A 63 -13.96 -5.84 13.14
CA SER A 63 -14.73 -7.01 12.72
C SER A 63 -15.37 -7.63 13.96
N GLY A 64 -16.69 -7.50 14.06
CA GLY A 64 -17.41 -7.74 15.32
C GLY A 64 -16.92 -6.80 16.42
N GLU A 65 -16.57 -7.36 17.58
CA GLU A 65 -16.02 -6.63 18.73
C GLU A 65 -14.49 -6.45 18.67
N LYS A 66 -13.84 -6.98 17.63
CA LYS A 66 -12.38 -6.92 17.48
C LYS A 66 -11.98 -5.69 16.69
N ASN A 67 -11.19 -4.83 17.32
CA ASN A 67 -10.57 -3.68 16.68
C ASN A 67 -9.30 -4.14 15.93
N LEU A 68 -9.20 -3.83 14.64
CA LEU A 68 -8.11 -4.31 13.79
C LEU A 68 -7.03 -3.25 13.63
N TYR A 69 -7.40 -2.08 13.11
CA TYR A 69 -6.49 -0.97 12.90
C TYR A 69 -7.23 0.37 12.82
N TYR A 70 -6.50 1.45 13.07
CA TYR A 70 -6.92 2.82 12.83
C TYR A 70 -6.33 3.33 11.52
N ILE A 71 -7.09 4.15 10.80
CA ILE A 71 -6.60 4.96 9.67
C ILE A 71 -6.67 6.41 10.11
N ILE A 72 -5.51 7.06 10.22
CA ILE A 72 -5.39 8.45 10.66
C ILE A 72 -4.89 9.29 9.50
N ASN A 73 -5.75 10.16 8.97
CA ASN A 73 -5.41 11.19 7.98
C ASN A 73 -5.12 12.52 8.69
N PHE A 74 -4.09 13.23 8.24
CA PHE A 74 -3.68 14.52 8.83
C PHE A 74 -4.14 15.70 7.97
N ASP A 75 -4.49 16.82 8.60
CA ASP A 75 -4.94 18.04 7.88
C ASP A 75 -3.86 18.58 6.93
N GLU A 76 -2.59 18.40 7.30
CA GLU A 76 -1.44 18.83 6.49
C GLU A 76 -1.03 17.80 5.42
N GLY A 77 -1.81 16.72 5.29
CA GLY A 77 -1.57 15.61 4.36
C GLY A 77 -0.70 14.51 4.93
N GLY A 78 -0.83 13.33 4.31
CA GLY A 78 -0.26 12.09 4.76
C GLY A 78 -1.21 11.32 5.67
N PHE A 79 -0.90 10.04 5.86
CA PHE A 79 -1.70 9.15 6.70
C PHE A 79 -0.84 8.09 7.37
N VAL A 80 -1.38 7.49 8.43
CA VAL A 80 -0.84 6.31 9.11
C VAL A 80 -1.95 5.29 9.30
N ILE A 81 -1.70 4.05 8.90
CA ILE A 81 -2.51 2.89 9.26
C ILE A 81 -1.83 2.20 10.45
N LEU A 82 -2.44 2.30 11.62
CA LEU A 82 -1.89 1.87 12.90
C LEU A 82 -2.67 0.67 13.44
N SER A 83 -2.02 -0.41 13.83
CA SER A 83 -2.69 -1.53 14.50
C SER A 83 -3.45 -1.05 15.73
N ALA A 84 -4.66 -1.58 15.94
CA ALA A 84 -5.47 -1.26 17.11
C ALA A 84 -5.13 -2.16 18.31
N ASP A 85 -4.22 -3.13 18.15
CA ASP A 85 -3.84 -4.08 19.19
C ASP A 85 -2.32 -4.23 19.31
N LYS A 86 -1.80 -4.03 20.53
CA LYS A 86 -0.36 -3.98 20.84
C LYS A 86 0.39 -5.30 20.63
N ARG A 87 -0.34 -6.41 20.42
CA ARG A 87 0.25 -7.71 20.05
C ARG A 87 0.81 -7.73 18.63
N PHE A 88 0.33 -6.85 17.74
CA PHE A 88 0.76 -6.78 16.34
C PHE A 88 1.75 -5.64 16.12
N TYR A 89 2.40 -5.67 14.95
CA TYR A 89 3.33 -4.62 14.56
C TYR A 89 2.57 -3.27 14.46
N PRO A 90 3.09 -2.19 15.05
CA PRO A 90 2.30 -0.98 15.27
C PRO A 90 1.88 -0.27 13.98
N VAL A 91 2.81 -0.01 13.06
CA VAL A 91 2.53 0.77 11.84
C VAL A 91 2.43 -0.19 10.66
N LEU A 92 1.23 -0.41 10.15
CA LEU A 92 0.97 -1.28 9.01
C LEU A 92 1.35 -0.58 7.70
N ALA A 93 1.00 0.70 7.57
CA ALA A 93 1.38 1.54 6.44
C ALA A 93 1.42 3.03 6.83
N TYR A 94 2.11 3.83 6.03
CA TYR A 94 2.06 5.28 6.12
C TYR A 94 2.40 5.92 4.78
N ALA A 95 1.96 7.15 4.58
CA ALA A 95 2.39 8.00 3.48
C ALA A 95 2.68 9.41 3.98
N TYR A 96 3.68 10.06 3.37
CA TYR A 96 3.99 11.45 3.67
C TYR A 96 2.93 12.40 3.12
N ASP A 97 2.21 12.08 2.05
CA ASP A 97 1.28 13.03 1.42
C ASP A 97 0.00 12.29 0.99
N GLY A 98 -1.03 13.07 0.67
CA GLY A 98 -2.35 12.55 0.31
C GLY A 98 -3.12 12.00 1.51
N ASN A 99 -4.27 11.37 1.23
CA ASN A 99 -5.13 10.77 2.24
C ASN A 99 -5.41 9.32 1.86
N PHE A 100 -5.76 8.51 2.85
CA PHE A 100 -6.29 7.17 2.64
C PHE A 100 -7.82 7.22 2.77
N GLU A 101 -8.52 6.90 1.69
CA GLU A 101 -9.98 6.92 1.62
C GLU A 101 -10.54 5.49 1.61
N LEU A 102 -11.44 5.18 2.54
CA LEU A 102 -12.03 3.84 2.67
C LEU A 102 -13.04 3.52 1.55
N ASP A 103 -13.67 4.53 0.97
CA ASP A 103 -14.75 4.34 -0.01
C ASP A 103 -14.23 4.09 -1.43
N ASN A 104 -12.92 4.25 -1.66
CA ASN A 104 -12.32 4.13 -3.00
C ASN A 104 -10.92 3.51 -2.93
N ILE A 105 -10.81 2.34 -2.29
CA ILE A 105 -9.54 1.62 -2.15
C ILE A 105 -9.24 0.88 -3.45
N PRO A 106 -8.06 1.08 -4.08
CA PRO A 106 -7.63 0.28 -5.22
C PRO A 106 -7.57 -1.21 -4.86
N GLU A 107 -8.00 -2.09 -5.77
CA GLU A 107 -8.16 -3.53 -5.49
C GLU A 107 -6.90 -4.21 -4.94
N ASN A 108 -5.72 -3.83 -5.44
CA ASN A 108 -4.44 -4.32 -4.94
C ASN A 108 -4.17 -3.91 -3.48
N CYS A 109 -4.58 -2.69 -3.11
CA CYS A 109 -4.46 -2.21 -1.74
C CYS A 109 -5.51 -2.86 -0.83
N ASN A 110 -6.73 -3.05 -1.33
CA ASN A 110 -7.79 -3.75 -0.63
C ASN A 110 -7.39 -5.21 -0.32
N THR A 111 -6.81 -5.92 -1.30
CA THR A 111 -6.27 -7.28 -1.12
C THR A 111 -5.19 -7.32 -0.03
N TRP A 112 -4.31 -6.34 -0.01
CA TRP A 112 -3.25 -6.24 1.00
C TRP A 112 -3.79 -5.96 2.40
N LEU A 113 -4.79 -5.08 2.53
CA LEU A 113 -5.48 -4.84 3.81
C LEU A 113 -6.24 -6.07 4.28
N ALA A 114 -6.94 -6.77 3.38
CA ALA A 114 -7.65 -8.00 3.69
C ALA A 114 -6.72 -9.10 4.23
N ALA A 115 -5.48 -9.15 3.74
CA ALA A 115 -4.46 -10.07 4.28
C ALA A 115 -4.12 -9.74 5.74
N TRP A 116 -3.92 -8.46 6.08
CA TRP A 116 -3.73 -8.01 7.46
C TRP A 116 -4.94 -8.32 8.34
N GLU A 117 -6.15 -8.04 7.86
CA GLU A 117 -7.39 -8.33 8.58
C GLU A 117 -7.51 -9.82 8.89
N SER A 118 -7.21 -10.67 7.91
CA SER A 118 -7.21 -12.13 8.07
C SER A 118 -6.17 -12.59 9.09
N GLU A 119 -4.95 -12.05 9.04
CA GLU A 119 -3.87 -12.42 9.97
C GLU A 119 -4.21 -12.01 11.41
N ILE A 120 -4.71 -10.78 11.60
CA ILE A 120 -5.14 -10.28 12.90
C ILE A 120 -6.26 -11.14 13.45
N LEU A 121 -7.32 -11.37 12.66
CA LEU A 121 -8.48 -12.15 13.09
C LEU A 121 -8.12 -13.58 13.44
N TYR A 122 -7.34 -14.25 12.59
CA TYR A 122 -6.87 -15.60 12.84
C TYR A 122 -6.10 -15.66 14.17
N THR A 123 -5.19 -14.71 14.41
CA THR A 123 -4.40 -14.65 15.65
C THR A 123 -5.28 -14.40 16.88
N LEU A 124 -6.26 -13.50 16.78
CA LEU A 124 -7.19 -13.20 17.88
C LEU A 124 -8.13 -14.37 18.22
N GLU A 125 -8.36 -15.28 17.27
CA GLU A 125 -9.21 -16.47 17.44
C GLU A 125 -8.44 -17.70 17.92
N ASN A 126 -7.11 -17.68 17.83
CA ASN A 126 -6.26 -18.82 18.13
C ASN A 126 -5.21 -18.48 19.20
N GLU A 127 -5.49 -18.86 20.45
CA GLU A 127 -4.64 -18.55 21.61
C GLU A 127 -3.22 -19.17 21.54
N ASN A 128 -3.00 -20.15 20.67
CA ASN A 128 -1.72 -20.86 20.52
C ASN A 128 -0.77 -20.23 19.48
N VAL A 129 -1.14 -19.11 18.85
CA VAL A 129 -0.27 -18.43 17.90
C VAL A 129 0.85 -17.72 18.66
N LEU A 130 2.09 -18.18 18.47
CA LEU A 130 3.27 -17.51 19.02
C LEU A 130 3.53 -16.23 18.22
N LEU A 131 3.38 -15.08 18.88
CA LEU A 131 3.68 -13.79 18.29
C LEU A 131 5.09 -13.35 18.65
N THR A 132 5.73 -12.65 17.70
CA THR A 132 6.95 -11.92 17.99
C THR A 132 6.61 -10.77 18.93
N ASP A 133 7.40 -10.59 19.99
CA ASP A 133 7.23 -9.46 20.92
C ASP A 133 7.42 -8.12 20.18
N GLN A 134 6.36 -7.31 20.17
CA GLN A 134 6.32 -6.01 19.49
C GLN A 134 6.63 -4.84 20.43
N SER A 135 6.89 -5.08 21.72
CA SER A 135 7.05 -4.01 22.72
C SER A 135 8.07 -2.95 22.30
N LYS A 136 9.22 -3.37 21.75
CA LYS A 136 10.25 -2.46 21.22
C LYS A 136 9.76 -1.64 20.02
N ALA A 137 8.95 -2.24 19.14
CA ALA A 137 8.40 -1.52 17.99
C ALA A 137 7.43 -0.41 18.44
N TRP A 138 6.62 -0.68 19.46
CA TRP A 138 5.73 0.31 20.08
C TRP A 138 6.49 1.41 20.84
N GLU A 139 7.53 1.06 21.60
CA GLU A 139 8.41 2.04 22.28
C GLU A 139 9.10 2.98 21.28
N ASN A 140 9.45 2.51 20.09
CA ASN A 140 10.08 3.33 19.06
C ASN A 140 9.13 4.38 18.45
N LEU A 141 7.82 4.30 18.67
CA LEU A 141 6.87 5.32 18.18
C LEU A 141 6.84 6.57 19.05
N THR A 142 7.20 6.46 20.33
CA THR A 142 7.11 7.55 21.31
C THR A 142 8.40 8.34 21.45
N THR A 143 9.45 7.99 20.70
CA THR A 143 10.74 8.69 20.73
C THR A 143 10.65 10.01 19.96
N GLU A 144 9.90 10.98 20.50
CA GLU A 144 9.78 12.32 19.95
C GLU A 144 11.16 12.95 19.74
N GLY A 145 11.42 13.41 18.52
CA GLY A 145 12.58 14.24 18.19
C GLY A 145 13.94 13.53 18.16
N GLN A 146 14.02 12.24 18.51
CA GLN A 146 15.21 11.45 18.21
C GLN A 146 15.03 10.80 16.85
N ALA A 147 15.94 11.12 15.92
CA ALA A 147 16.10 10.30 14.73
C ALA A 147 16.40 8.88 15.21
N VAL A 148 15.37 8.03 15.29
CA VAL A 148 15.57 6.59 15.39
C VAL A 148 16.57 6.30 14.29
N LYS A 149 17.76 5.79 14.65
CA LYS A 149 18.72 5.29 13.67
C LYS A 149 18.03 4.13 12.97
N GLY A 150 17.23 4.47 11.97
CA GLY A 150 16.57 3.51 11.12
C GLY A 150 17.65 2.66 10.48
N ALA A 151 17.32 1.39 10.26
CA ALA A 151 18.04 0.62 9.25
C ALA A 151 18.24 1.49 8.01
N LYS A 152 19.42 1.41 7.37
CA LYS A 152 19.69 2.13 6.11
C LYS A 152 18.51 1.89 5.16
N GLY A 153 17.63 2.87 5.04
CA GLY A 153 16.46 2.81 4.19
C GLY A 153 16.88 3.09 2.76
N VAL A 154 16.36 2.31 1.81
CA VAL A 154 16.41 2.67 0.40
C VAL A 154 15.20 3.53 0.14
N ALA A 155 15.41 4.77 -0.31
CA ALA A 155 14.30 5.64 -0.74
C ALA A 155 13.54 4.96 -1.91
N PRO A 156 12.25 5.29 -2.15
CA PRO A 156 11.51 4.73 -3.27
C PRO A 156 12.31 4.85 -4.57
N LEU A 157 12.58 3.70 -5.20
CA LEU A 157 13.34 3.64 -6.44
C LEU A 157 12.48 4.11 -7.62
N THR A 158 11.24 3.61 -7.68
CA THR A 158 10.25 4.06 -8.64
C THR A 158 9.64 5.39 -8.18
N THR A 159 9.78 6.43 -8.99
CA THR A 159 9.25 7.77 -8.72
C THR A 159 8.02 8.11 -9.58
N CYS A 160 7.77 7.33 -10.64
CA CYS A 160 6.59 7.49 -11.49
C CYS A 160 5.30 7.17 -10.75
N ARG A 161 4.29 8.01 -10.97
CA ARG A 161 2.94 7.87 -10.40
C ARG A 161 1.94 7.59 -11.52
N TRP A 162 2.10 6.44 -12.17
CA TRP A 162 1.24 6.02 -13.27
C TRP A 162 0.01 5.26 -12.77
N SER A 163 -1.09 5.35 -13.51
CA SER A 163 -2.38 4.70 -13.22
C SER A 163 -2.67 3.58 -14.21
N GLN A 164 -3.68 2.75 -13.91
CA GLN A 164 -4.22 1.77 -14.85
C GLN A 164 -5.20 2.38 -15.87
N THR A 165 -5.60 3.63 -15.67
CA THR A 165 -6.59 4.37 -16.45
C THR A 165 -5.96 5.57 -17.16
N GLU A 166 -6.78 6.42 -17.76
CA GLU A 166 -6.37 7.62 -18.48
C GLU A 166 -5.30 8.42 -17.69
N PRO A 167 -4.23 8.91 -18.35
CA PRO A 167 -3.90 8.78 -19.78
C PRO A 167 -3.15 7.50 -20.17
N HIS A 168 -2.91 6.57 -19.25
CA HIS A 168 -1.94 5.48 -19.42
C HIS A 168 -2.48 4.29 -20.22
N ASN A 169 -3.81 4.13 -20.28
CA ASN A 169 -4.49 3.05 -21.00
C ASN A 169 -4.97 3.43 -22.40
N GLN A 170 -4.58 4.59 -22.94
CA GLN A 170 -5.11 5.10 -24.22
C GLN A 170 -4.81 4.21 -25.44
N MET A 171 -3.86 3.27 -25.32
CA MET A 171 -3.56 2.28 -26.36
C MET A 171 -4.13 0.88 -26.04
N CYS A 172 -4.75 0.69 -24.88
CA CYS A 172 -5.46 -0.54 -24.54
C CYS A 172 -6.76 -0.66 -25.37
N PRO A 173 -7.41 -1.83 -25.43
CA PRO A 173 -8.67 -1.99 -26.15
C PRO A 173 -9.74 -0.97 -25.74
N ALA A 174 -10.44 -0.40 -26.72
CA ALA A 174 -11.58 0.47 -26.47
C ALA A 174 -12.81 -0.38 -26.08
N ASP A 175 -13.52 0.03 -25.03
CA ASP A 175 -14.78 -0.58 -24.62
C ASP A 175 -15.68 0.48 -23.97
N PRO A 176 -16.91 0.69 -24.47
CA PRO A 176 -17.85 1.69 -23.93
C PRO A 176 -18.34 1.39 -22.51
N ASP A 177 -18.19 0.14 -22.04
CA ASP A 177 -18.49 -0.24 -20.66
C ASP A 177 -17.33 0.16 -19.70
N SER A 178 -16.17 0.60 -20.22
CA SER A 178 -15.04 1.06 -19.40
C SER A 178 -15.25 2.49 -18.91
N TYR A 179 -14.72 2.81 -17.73
CA TYR A 179 -14.85 4.13 -17.08
C TYR A 179 -14.41 5.32 -17.96
N ASP A 180 -13.33 5.17 -18.72
CA ASP A 180 -12.75 6.19 -19.61
C ASP A 180 -12.76 5.80 -21.09
N GLY A 181 -13.57 4.80 -21.45
CA GLY A 181 -13.70 4.28 -22.82
C GLY A 181 -12.59 3.31 -23.27
N HIS A 182 -11.58 3.04 -22.43
CA HIS A 182 -10.58 2.01 -22.69
C HIS A 182 -10.46 1.06 -21.50
N THR A 183 -10.22 -0.22 -21.77
CA THR A 183 -9.95 -1.19 -20.70
C THR A 183 -8.72 -0.75 -19.90
N PRO A 184 -8.66 -0.94 -18.58
CA PRO A 184 -7.48 -0.61 -17.80
C PRO A 184 -6.24 -1.38 -18.26
N VAL A 185 -5.04 -0.82 -18.03
CA VAL A 185 -3.74 -1.45 -18.35
C VAL A 185 -3.59 -2.82 -17.68
N GLY A 186 -4.09 -2.95 -16.46
CA GLY A 186 -3.92 -4.11 -15.59
C GLY A 186 -2.73 -3.95 -14.63
N CYS A 187 -2.90 -4.42 -13.40
CA CYS A 187 -1.98 -4.14 -12.30
C CYS A 187 -0.58 -4.73 -12.53
N VAL A 188 -0.50 -5.94 -13.10
CA VAL A 188 0.77 -6.61 -13.43
C VAL A 188 1.50 -5.85 -14.54
N ALA A 189 0.80 -5.48 -15.60
CA ALA A 189 1.35 -4.75 -16.74
C ALA A 189 1.83 -3.35 -16.34
N LEU A 190 1.05 -2.64 -15.51
CA LEU A 190 1.43 -1.33 -14.98
C LEU A 190 2.67 -1.42 -14.08
N ALA A 191 2.73 -2.40 -13.17
CA ALA A 191 3.90 -2.60 -12.31
C ALA A 191 5.16 -2.89 -13.13
N MET A 192 5.06 -3.73 -14.15
CA MET A 192 6.15 -4.01 -15.09
C MET A 192 6.58 -2.76 -15.85
N ALA A 193 5.63 -1.94 -16.33
CA ALA A 193 5.93 -0.69 -17.03
C ALA A 193 6.69 0.31 -16.14
N GLN A 194 6.26 0.47 -14.87
CA GLN A 194 6.97 1.34 -13.91
C GLN A 194 8.39 0.84 -13.60
N LEU A 195 8.60 -0.48 -13.57
CA LEU A 195 9.93 -1.09 -13.38
C LEU A 195 10.85 -0.84 -14.59
N MET A 196 10.35 -1.06 -15.80
CA MET A 196 11.09 -0.78 -17.05
C MET A 196 11.42 0.71 -17.17
N TYR A 197 10.48 1.57 -16.80
CA TYR A 197 10.69 3.01 -16.70
C TYR A 197 11.86 3.30 -15.75
N TYR A 198 11.84 2.80 -14.52
CA TYR A 198 12.91 3.03 -13.55
C TYR A 198 14.31 2.65 -14.10
N TYR A 199 14.44 1.49 -14.72
CA TYR A 199 15.72 1.06 -15.31
C TYR A 199 16.07 1.74 -16.63
N ARG A 200 15.12 2.43 -17.27
CA ARG A 200 15.24 2.96 -18.64
C ARG A 200 15.71 1.89 -19.63
N PHE A 201 15.20 0.67 -19.46
CA PHE A 201 15.63 -0.51 -20.19
C PHE A 201 14.44 -1.42 -20.51
N PRO A 202 14.43 -2.06 -21.71
CA PRO A 202 15.40 -1.89 -22.80
C PRO A 202 15.12 -0.65 -23.65
N ALA A 203 16.07 -0.26 -24.50
CA ALA A 203 15.83 0.80 -25.50
C ALA A 203 14.87 0.32 -26.60
N SER A 204 14.96 -0.95 -26.99
CA SER A 204 14.09 -1.66 -27.92
C SER A 204 13.95 -3.11 -27.45
N GLY A 205 12.81 -3.73 -27.74
CA GLY A 205 12.54 -5.11 -27.34
C GLY A 205 12.96 -6.16 -28.38
N ALA A 206 12.45 -7.38 -28.23
CA ALA A 206 12.71 -8.49 -29.14
C ALA A 206 11.47 -9.37 -29.41
N GLY A 207 11.40 -9.95 -30.60
CA GLY A 207 10.30 -10.85 -30.96
C GLY A 207 8.94 -10.18 -31.04
N THR A 208 7.89 -11.00 -30.98
CA THR A 208 6.51 -10.57 -31.19
C THR A 208 5.58 -11.38 -30.30
N VAL A 209 4.48 -10.77 -29.84
CA VAL A 209 3.39 -11.48 -29.17
C VAL A 209 2.08 -11.23 -29.91
N LEU A 210 1.27 -12.28 -30.06
CA LEU A 210 -0.07 -12.26 -30.64
C LEU A 210 -0.99 -13.15 -29.80
N TYR A 211 -2.05 -12.58 -29.23
CA TYR A 211 -3.06 -13.35 -28.49
C TYR A 211 -4.42 -12.66 -28.56
N THR A 212 -5.50 -13.35 -28.20
CA THR A 212 -6.84 -12.77 -28.12
C THR A 212 -7.32 -12.80 -26.67
N PRO A 213 -7.58 -11.65 -26.01
CA PRO A 213 -8.15 -11.61 -24.67
C PRO A 213 -9.48 -12.37 -24.61
N PRO A 214 -9.77 -13.17 -23.57
CA PRO A 214 -10.92 -14.08 -23.56
C PRO A 214 -12.27 -13.39 -23.34
N TYR A 215 -12.28 -12.10 -22.96
CA TYR A 215 -13.49 -11.35 -22.62
C TYR A 215 -14.53 -11.37 -23.74
N LYS A 216 -15.79 -11.67 -23.39
CA LYS A 216 -16.94 -11.81 -24.32
C LYS A 216 -16.58 -12.60 -25.60
N LEU A 217 -15.86 -13.72 -25.45
CA LEU A 217 -15.41 -14.59 -26.55
C LEU A 217 -14.47 -13.87 -27.54
N GLY A 218 -13.58 -13.00 -27.06
CA GLY A 218 -12.58 -12.34 -27.89
C GLY A 218 -13.10 -11.10 -28.60
N ILE A 219 -14.02 -10.35 -27.99
CA ILE A 219 -14.67 -9.19 -28.61
C ILE A 219 -13.66 -8.10 -29.05
N TYR A 220 -12.53 -7.97 -28.34
CA TYR A 220 -11.46 -7.02 -28.68
C TYR A 220 -10.58 -7.46 -29.85
N GLY A 221 -10.76 -8.68 -30.35
CA GLY A 221 -9.91 -9.26 -31.38
C GLY A 221 -8.47 -9.50 -30.92
N PRO A 222 -7.60 -9.93 -31.84
CA PRO A 222 -6.21 -10.20 -31.54
C PRO A 222 -5.45 -8.91 -31.15
N GLN A 223 -4.69 -8.99 -30.07
CA GLN A 223 -3.72 -8.00 -29.64
C GLN A 223 -2.34 -8.43 -30.13
N TYR A 224 -1.60 -7.51 -30.74
CA TYR A 224 -0.33 -7.79 -31.39
C TYR A 224 0.69 -6.70 -31.10
N VAL A 225 1.91 -7.10 -30.74
CA VAL A 225 3.07 -6.20 -30.65
C VAL A 225 4.29 -6.87 -31.27
N ASN A 226 4.99 -6.11 -32.12
CA ASN A 226 6.34 -6.41 -32.55
C ASN A 226 7.34 -5.61 -31.71
N PHE A 227 7.92 -6.24 -30.69
CA PHE A 227 8.80 -5.57 -29.74
C PHE A 227 10.15 -5.18 -30.37
N ALA A 228 10.57 -5.89 -31.41
CA ALA A 228 11.78 -5.59 -32.17
C ALA A 228 11.70 -4.26 -32.96
N GLU A 229 10.49 -3.77 -33.24
CA GLU A 229 10.24 -2.49 -33.91
C GLU A 229 9.88 -1.37 -32.92
N ALA A 230 9.76 -1.69 -31.63
CA ALA A 230 9.40 -0.74 -30.60
C ALA A 230 10.64 -0.05 -29.99
N PHE A 231 10.48 1.23 -29.62
CA PHE A 231 11.51 2.01 -28.94
C PHE A 231 10.94 2.67 -27.68
N TYR A 232 11.57 2.42 -26.52
CA TYR A 232 11.05 2.78 -25.19
C TYR A 232 11.90 3.81 -24.45
N ASN A 233 13.13 4.09 -24.90
CA ASN A 233 13.99 5.11 -24.29
C ASN A 233 13.60 6.52 -24.77
N CYS A 234 12.40 6.96 -24.42
CA CYS A 234 11.86 8.25 -24.83
C CYS A 234 12.04 9.29 -23.71
N PRO A 235 12.76 10.41 -23.95
CA PRO A 235 12.90 11.50 -22.98
C PRO A 235 11.58 12.13 -22.54
N ALA A 236 10.51 11.97 -23.32
CA ALA A 236 9.18 12.46 -22.99
C ALA A 236 8.48 11.63 -21.89
N THR A 237 9.04 10.49 -21.47
CA THR A 237 8.48 9.71 -20.35
C THR A 237 8.85 10.38 -19.02
N THR A 238 7.83 10.78 -18.26
CA THR A 238 7.97 11.55 -17.02
C THR A 238 7.33 10.85 -15.84
N ASP A 239 7.78 11.21 -14.62
CA ASP A 239 7.26 10.64 -13.38
C ASP A 239 5.77 10.96 -13.18
N LEU A 240 5.39 12.18 -13.54
CA LEU A 240 4.01 12.65 -13.52
C LEU A 240 3.52 12.75 -14.97
N CYS A 241 2.48 11.99 -15.28
CA CYS A 241 1.79 12.03 -16.57
C CYS A 241 0.33 12.38 -16.32
N ARG A 242 -0.02 13.66 -16.48
CA ARG A 242 -1.39 14.17 -16.29
C ARG A 242 -2.15 14.39 -17.60
N GLU A 243 -1.43 14.32 -18.72
CA GLU A 243 -1.94 14.51 -20.07
C GLU A 243 -1.54 13.30 -20.93
N THR A 244 -2.17 13.16 -22.09
CA THR A 244 -1.83 12.13 -23.08
C THR A 244 -0.33 12.10 -23.36
N ASN A 245 0.25 10.90 -23.24
CA ASN A 245 1.64 10.65 -23.56
C ASN A 245 1.78 9.30 -24.25
N ASP A 246 1.88 9.33 -25.58
CA ASP A 246 1.95 8.14 -26.42
C ASP A 246 3.11 7.21 -26.04
N ALA A 247 4.23 7.74 -25.54
CA ALA A 247 5.36 6.90 -25.14
C ALA A 247 5.04 6.09 -23.88
N ILE A 248 4.34 6.69 -22.92
CA ILE A 248 3.91 6.01 -21.69
C ILE A 248 2.76 5.05 -21.99
N ALA A 249 1.75 5.49 -22.73
CA ALA A 249 0.62 4.63 -23.13
C ALA A 249 1.10 3.42 -23.95
N ARG A 250 2.07 3.62 -24.85
CA ARG A 250 2.70 2.53 -25.60
C ARG A 250 3.43 1.56 -24.69
N LEU A 251 4.24 2.05 -23.74
CA LEU A 251 4.93 1.18 -22.80
C LEU A 251 3.93 0.37 -21.98
N CYS A 252 2.89 0.99 -21.43
CA CYS A 252 1.82 0.32 -20.69
C CYS A 252 1.08 -0.73 -21.51
N TYR A 253 0.72 -0.42 -22.77
CA TYR A 253 0.07 -1.38 -23.66
C TYR A 253 1.01 -2.54 -24.02
N HIS A 254 2.26 -2.25 -24.34
CA HIS A 254 3.25 -3.27 -24.73
C HIS A 254 3.56 -4.21 -23.57
N THR A 255 3.73 -3.71 -22.34
CA THR A 255 3.86 -4.59 -21.18
C THR A 255 2.61 -5.44 -21.01
N GLY A 256 1.41 -4.87 -21.18
CA GLY A 256 0.15 -5.62 -21.15
C GLY A 256 0.05 -6.73 -22.19
N VAL A 257 0.47 -6.47 -23.43
CA VAL A 257 0.51 -7.49 -24.48
C VAL A 257 1.55 -8.57 -24.16
N SER A 258 2.73 -8.19 -23.66
CA SER A 258 3.82 -9.14 -23.37
C SER A 258 3.45 -10.18 -22.31
N VAL A 259 2.55 -9.84 -21.38
CA VAL A 259 2.05 -10.78 -20.36
C VAL A 259 0.66 -11.33 -20.68
N GLU A 260 0.19 -11.12 -21.91
CA GLU A 260 -1.13 -11.54 -22.40
C GLU A 260 -2.26 -11.14 -21.45
N THR A 261 -2.31 -9.85 -21.08
CA THR A 261 -3.35 -9.31 -20.19
C THR A 261 -4.76 -9.67 -20.66
N GLY A 262 -5.54 -10.29 -19.77
CA GLY A 262 -6.97 -10.44 -19.97
C GLY A 262 -7.66 -9.10 -19.81
N TYR A 263 -7.67 -8.29 -20.87
CA TYR A 263 -8.36 -6.99 -20.89
C TYR A 263 -9.87 -7.19 -20.67
N MET A 264 -10.46 -6.41 -19.75
CA MET A 264 -11.91 -6.33 -19.50
C MET A 264 -12.24 -4.90 -19.07
N PRO A 265 -13.48 -4.39 -19.22
CA PRO A 265 -13.76 -2.95 -19.08
C PRO A 265 -13.56 -2.42 -17.65
N GLU A 266 -13.81 -3.25 -16.64
CA GLU A 266 -13.71 -2.85 -15.23
C GLU A 266 -12.42 -3.35 -14.55
N SER A 267 -11.79 -4.40 -15.10
CA SER A 267 -10.64 -5.05 -14.47
C SER A 267 -9.82 -5.81 -15.50
N SER A 268 -8.56 -5.44 -15.65
CA SER A 268 -7.61 -6.13 -16.51
C SER A 268 -6.55 -6.82 -15.65
N GLY A 269 -6.20 -8.06 -15.98
CA GLY A 269 -5.28 -8.86 -15.17
C GLY A 269 -4.41 -9.79 -16.00
N ALA A 270 -3.25 -10.12 -15.46
CA ALA A 270 -2.32 -11.09 -16.03
C ALA A 270 -1.73 -11.97 -14.93
N SER A 271 -1.15 -13.10 -15.31
CA SER A 271 -0.42 -13.95 -14.36
C SER A 271 0.97 -13.37 -14.11
N ILE A 272 1.35 -13.25 -12.83
CA ILE A 272 2.71 -12.81 -12.44
C ILE A 272 3.80 -13.73 -13.02
N ASN A 273 3.49 -15.01 -13.26
CA ASN A 273 4.45 -15.99 -13.78
C ASN A 273 4.92 -15.64 -15.20
N LYS A 274 4.12 -14.88 -15.98
CA LYS A 274 4.50 -14.46 -17.33
C LYS A 274 5.50 -13.30 -17.35
N VAL A 275 5.66 -12.58 -16.23
CA VAL A 275 6.52 -11.38 -16.19
C VAL A 275 7.99 -11.73 -16.43
N SER A 276 8.48 -12.83 -15.86
CA SER A 276 9.87 -13.26 -16.05
C SER A 276 10.16 -13.58 -17.51
N ASP A 277 9.29 -14.39 -18.12
CA ASP A 277 9.44 -14.79 -19.52
C ASP A 277 9.34 -13.55 -20.42
N ALA A 278 8.33 -12.72 -20.23
CA ALA A 278 8.15 -11.47 -20.98
C ALA A 278 9.37 -10.54 -20.91
N LEU A 279 9.94 -10.30 -19.72
CA LEU A 279 11.15 -9.46 -19.57
C LEU A 279 12.42 -10.07 -20.17
N SER A 280 12.44 -11.39 -20.38
CA SER A 280 13.60 -12.10 -20.91
C SER A 280 13.53 -12.32 -22.42
N GLU A 281 12.32 -12.45 -22.96
CA GLU A 281 12.06 -12.79 -24.36
C GLU A 281 11.69 -11.56 -25.21
N HIS A 282 11.17 -10.49 -24.60
CA HIS A 282 10.61 -9.32 -25.27
C HIS A 282 11.17 -7.99 -24.80
#